data_AF-A0A7Z0SCT1-F1
#
_entry.id   AF-A0A7Z0SCT1-F1
#
_cell.length_a   1.000
_cell.length_b   1.000
_cell.length_c   1.000
_cell.angle_alpha   90.00
_cell.angle_beta   90.00
_cell.angle_gamma   90.00
#
_symmetry.space_group_name_H-M   'P 1'
#
loop_
_entity.id
_entity.type
_entity.pdbx_description
1 polymer ?
#
loop_
_entity_poly.entity_id
_entity_poly.type
_entity_poly.pdbx_seq_one_letter_code
_entity_poly.pdbx_strand_id
1 'polypeptide(L)'
;MTANENFYSDLKAFAQFKGICDLENYTQLPNDWLVIITDIKDSTQAIQQGKYRAVNAIGVASIIATLNAVKPLSIPFVFGGDGASLCVPASCIDKVKKALLATQQMAATKFSLTLRCGIVPCAVIHQSQHQVLIARHLVSKAYAQASFIGNGMA
;
A
#
# COMPACT_ATOMS: atom_id res chain seq x y z
N MET A 1 6.52 23.93 -0.69
CA MET A 1 5.84 23.08 0.31
C MET A 1 6.77 21.91 0.58
N THR A 2 7.27 21.79 1.80
CA THR A 2 8.10 20.64 2.22
C THR A 2 7.23 19.39 2.19
N ALA A 3 7.59 18.42 1.36
CA ALA A 3 6.89 17.14 1.29
C ALA A 3 6.93 16.47 2.67
N ASN A 4 5.78 16.04 3.20
CA ASN A 4 5.69 15.35 4.48
C ASN A 4 6.10 13.88 4.32
N GLU A 5 7.34 13.64 3.88
CA GLU A 5 7.84 12.30 3.52
C GLU A 5 7.88 11.35 4.73
N ASN A 6 8.00 11.90 5.94
CA ASN A 6 8.11 11.15 7.19
C ASN A 6 6.76 10.98 7.92
N PHE A 7 5.64 11.41 7.33
CA PHE A 7 4.31 11.33 7.94
C PHE A 7 4.06 9.99 8.64
N TYR A 8 4.30 8.87 7.96
CA TYR A 8 4.02 7.54 8.51
C TYR A 8 4.98 7.14 9.64
N SER A 9 6.28 7.48 9.54
CA SER A 9 7.24 7.20 10.60
C SER A 9 7.00 8.05 11.85
N ASP A 10 6.43 9.24 11.68
CA ASP A 10 6.15 10.21 12.74
C ASP A 10 4.84 9.92 13.47
N LEU A 11 3.99 9.04 12.95
CA LEU A 11 2.79 8.59 13.65
C LEU A 11 3.14 7.93 14.99
N LYS A 12 2.45 8.35 16.06
CA LYS A 12 2.53 7.71 17.36
C LYS A 12 2.00 6.28 17.25
N ALA A 13 2.89 5.31 17.41
CA ALA A 13 2.49 3.91 17.40
C ALA A 13 1.83 3.50 18.72
N PHE A 14 0.90 2.56 18.65
CA PHE A 14 0.25 1.95 19.82
C PHE A 14 0.48 0.44 19.81
N ALA A 15 0.59 -0.18 21.00
CA ALA A 15 0.91 -1.62 21.10
C ALA A 15 -0.34 -2.51 21.29
N GLN A 16 -1.36 -2.00 21.98
CA GLN A 16 -2.54 -2.79 22.32
C GLN A 16 -3.43 -2.97 21.09
N PHE A 17 -3.71 -4.22 20.71
CA PHE A 17 -4.53 -4.54 19.53
C PHE A 17 -5.90 -3.84 19.53
N LYS A 18 -6.53 -3.68 20.71
CA LYS A 18 -7.81 -2.95 20.85
C LYS A 18 -7.76 -1.50 20.32
N GLY A 19 -6.58 -0.89 20.25
CA GLY A 19 -6.39 0.46 19.72
C GLY A 19 -6.71 0.58 18.22
N ILE A 20 -6.78 -0.53 17.48
CA ILE A 20 -7.23 -0.55 16.08
C ILE A 20 -8.69 -0.08 15.95
N CYS A 21 -9.52 -0.32 16.97
CA CYS A 21 -10.92 0.11 16.99
C CYS A 21 -11.11 1.56 17.46
N ASP A 22 -10.03 2.22 17.89
CA ASP A 22 -10.08 3.57 18.46
C ASP A 22 -9.63 4.60 17.41
N LEU A 23 -10.59 5.40 16.96
CA LEU A 23 -10.43 6.40 15.91
C LEU A 23 -9.39 7.47 16.27
N GLU A 24 -9.14 7.72 17.56
CA GLU A 24 -8.12 8.69 18.01
C GLU A 24 -6.69 8.27 17.65
N ASN A 25 -6.45 6.99 17.36
CA ASN A 25 -5.16 6.50 16.92
C ASN A 25 -4.89 6.74 15.42
N TYR A 26 -5.88 7.24 14.68
CA TYR A 26 -5.78 7.42 13.24
C TYR A 26 -5.59 8.88 12.85
N THR A 27 -4.72 9.08 11.85
CA THR A 27 -4.44 10.39 11.28
C THR A 27 -4.74 10.37 9.79
N GLN A 28 -5.32 11.47 9.28
CA GLN A 28 -5.56 11.65 7.85
C GLN A 28 -4.25 11.59 7.06
N LEU A 29 -4.25 10.81 5.98
CA LEU A 29 -3.16 10.79 5.02
C LEU A 29 -2.96 12.21 4.41
N PRO A 30 -1.74 12.73 4.26
CA PRO A 30 -1.54 14.08 3.73
C PRO A 30 -1.88 14.23 2.24
N ASN A 31 -2.24 15.45 1.82
CA ASN A 31 -2.60 15.77 0.42
C ASN A 31 -1.47 15.50 -0.59
N ASP A 32 -0.22 15.62 -0.15
CA ASP A 32 0.99 15.42 -0.95
C ASP A 32 1.43 13.95 -1.03
N TRP A 33 0.58 13.03 -0.59
CA TRP A 33 0.76 11.59 -0.76
C TRP A 33 -0.15 11.04 -1.86
N LEU A 34 0.18 9.84 -2.33
CA LEU A 34 -0.63 9.07 -3.27
C LEU A 34 -1.02 7.73 -2.66
N VAL A 35 -2.24 7.28 -2.99
CA VAL A 35 -2.71 5.92 -2.76
C VAL A 35 -2.37 5.08 -3.99
N ILE A 36 -1.83 3.89 -3.77
CA ILE A 36 -1.50 2.90 -4.78
C ILE A 36 -2.31 1.65 -4.49
N ILE A 37 -3.01 1.15 -5.50
CA ILE A 37 -3.73 -0.12 -5.45
C ILE A 37 -3.10 -1.04 -6.49
N THR A 38 -2.80 -2.27 -6.10
CA THR A 38 -2.37 -3.32 -7.02
C THR A 38 -3.27 -4.52 -6.88
N ASP A 39 -3.57 -5.19 -7.99
CA ASP A 39 -4.47 -6.35 -8.01
C ASP A 39 -4.20 -7.25 -9.23
N ILE A 40 -4.32 -8.56 -9.07
CA ILE A 40 -4.12 -9.53 -10.15
C ILE A 40 -5.45 -9.81 -10.83
N LYS A 41 -5.51 -9.51 -12.12
CA LYS A 41 -6.68 -9.81 -12.94
C LYS A 41 -6.94 -11.32 -12.95
N ASP A 42 -8.21 -11.70 -12.78
CA ASP A 42 -8.71 -13.09 -12.84
C ASP A 42 -8.01 -14.02 -11.82
N SER A 43 -7.60 -13.49 -10.66
CA SER A 43 -6.87 -14.21 -9.59
C SER A 43 -7.63 -15.44 -9.09
N THR A 44 -8.95 -15.36 -8.94
CA THR A 44 -9.78 -16.49 -8.49
C THR A 44 -9.66 -17.68 -9.45
N GLN A 45 -9.74 -17.43 -10.75
CA GLN A 45 -9.57 -18.48 -11.77
C GLN A 45 -8.14 -19.03 -11.75
N ALA A 46 -7.13 -18.16 -11.62
CA ALA A 46 -5.74 -18.58 -11.52
C ALA A 46 -5.50 -19.48 -10.29
N ILE A 47 -6.11 -19.15 -9.14
CA ILE A 47 -6.04 -19.98 -7.91
C ILE A 47 -6.69 -21.34 -8.15
N GLN A 48 -7.87 -21.39 -8.77
CA GLN A 48 -8.54 -22.65 -9.14
C GLN A 48 -7.68 -23.52 -10.07
N GLN A 49 -6.84 -22.90 -10.90
CA GLN A 49 -5.85 -23.59 -11.75
C GLN A 49 -4.55 -23.95 -11.00
N GLY A 50 -4.51 -23.86 -9.66
CA GLY A 50 -3.35 -24.21 -8.85
C GLY A 50 -2.27 -23.14 -8.76
N LYS A 51 -2.51 -21.92 -9.27
CA LYS A 51 -1.51 -20.82 -9.28
C LYS A 51 -1.49 -19.97 -8.02
N TYR A 52 -2.08 -20.44 -6.91
CA TYR A 52 -2.15 -19.69 -5.64
C TYR A 52 -0.81 -19.10 -5.18
N ARG A 53 0.27 -19.89 -5.23
CA ARG A 53 1.61 -19.42 -4.84
C ARG A 53 2.12 -18.29 -5.74
N ALA A 54 1.86 -18.36 -7.04
CA ALA A 54 2.26 -17.33 -7.99
C ALA A 54 1.45 -16.04 -7.76
N VAL A 55 0.15 -16.16 -7.52
CA VAL A 55 -0.74 -15.04 -7.19
C VAL A 55 -0.23 -14.28 -5.97
N ASN A 56 -0.04 -14.98 -4.84
CA ASN A 56 0.48 -14.33 -3.63
C ASN A 56 1.90 -13.78 -3.80
N ALA A 57 2.78 -14.50 -4.53
CA ALA A 57 4.13 -14.03 -4.78
C ALA A 57 4.15 -12.70 -5.54
N ILE A 58 3.28 -12.52 -6.53
CA ILE A 58 3.17 -11.27 -7.29
C ILE A 58 2.57 -10.15 -6.43
N GLY A 59 1.53 -10.44 -5.64
CA GLY A 59 0.97 -9.46 -4.70
C GLY A 59 1.99 -8.99 -3.65
N VAL A 60 2.81 -9.88 -3.11
CA VAL A 60 3.92 -9.51 -2.21
C VAL A 60 5.03 -8.77 -2.97
N ALA A 61 5.34 -9.17 -4.21
CA ALA A 61 6.37 -8.52 -5.01
C ALA A 61 6.03 -7.04 -5.30
N SER A 62 4.76 -6.67 -5.45
CA SER A 62 4.37 -5.25 -5.61
C SER A 62 4.68 -4.43 -4.36
N ILE A 63 4.46 -5.00 -3.17
CA ILE A 63 4.80 -4.40 -1.88
C ILE A 63 6.32 -4.23 -1.77
N ILE A 64 7.08 -5.31 -1.95
CA ILE A 64 8.54 -5.29 -1.78
C ILE A 64 9.22 -4.38 -2.81
N ALA A 65 8.75 -4.37 -4.06
CA ALA A 65 9.26 -3.48 -5.10
C ALA A 65 9.05 -2.00 -4.71
N THR A 66 7.87 -1.66 -4.18
CA THR A 66 7.56 -0.31 -3.71
C THR A 66 8.41 0.08 -2.50
N LEU A 67 8.49 -0.79 -1.48
CA LEU A 67 9.32 -0.55 -0.29
C LEU A 67 10.79 -0.32 -0.66
N ASN A 68 11.35 -1.11 -1.57
CA ASN A 68 12.72 -0.93 -2.03
C ASN A 68 12.92 0.38 -2.81
N ALA A 69 11.92 0.81 -3.58
CA ALA A 69 12.00 2.04 -4.38
C ALA A 69 11.98 3.31 -3.52
N VAL A 70 11.36 3.27 -2.33
CA VAL A 70 11.20 4.43 -1.43
C VAL A 70 12.20 4.46 -0.28
N LYS A 71 13.08 3.46 -0.13
CA LYS A 71 14.11 3.44 0.92
C LYS A 71 14.88 4.77 0.97
N PRO A 72 15.13 5.33 2.16
CA PRO A 72 14.91 4.73 3.49
C PRO A 72 13.53 5.01 4.11
N LEU A 73 12.58 5.58 3.36
CA LEU A 73 11.28 6.00 3.90
C LEU A 73 10.45 4.79 4.35
N SER A 74 9.73 4.97 5.47
CA SER A 74 8.71 4.04 5.92
C SER A 74 7.37 4.44 5.30
N ILE A 75 6.68 3.48 4.69
CA ILE A 75 5.37 3.70 4.08
C ILE A 75 4.34 2.71 4.63
N PRO A 76 3.06 3.11 4.75
CA PRO A 76 1.99 2.22 5.16
C PRO A 76 1.55 1.34 3.97
N PHE A 77 1.26 0.08 4.25
CA PHE A 77 0.70 -0.86 3.27
C PHE A 77 -0.17 -1.93 3.93
N VAL A 78 -1.09 -2.50 3.16
CA VAL A 78 -1.86 -3.71 3.50
C VAL A 78 -1.80 -4.67 2.33
N PHE A 79 -1.60 -5.95 2.64
CA PHE A 79 -1.63 -7.04 1.66
C PHE A 79 -3.04 -7.62 1.57
N GLY A 80 -3.57 -7.74 0.34
CA GLY A 80 -4.90 -8.29 0.07
C GLY A 80 -4.92 -9.77 -0.34
N GLY A 81 -3.76 -10.38 -0.62
CA GLY A 81 -3.64 -11.75 -1.13
C GLY A 81 -3.15 -11.78 -2.58
N ASP A 82 -3.96 -11.29 -3.50
CA ASP A 82 -3.66 -11.14 -4.93
C ASP A 82 -3.22 -9.72 -5.32
N GLY A 83 -3.16 -8.84 -4.33
CA GLY A 83 -2.90 -7.43 -4.49
C GLY A 83 -2.44 -6.77 -3.20
N ALA A 84 -2.31 -5.45 -3.25
CA ALA A 84 -1.88 -4.64 -2.13
C ALA A 84 -2.33 -3.19 -2.27
N SER A 85 -2.61 -2.56 -1.13
CA SER A 85 -2.86 -1.12 -1.01
C SER A 85 -1.70 -0.48 -0.28
N LEU A 86 -1.14 0.60 -0.81
CA LEU A 86 0.03 1.31 -0.27
C LEU A 86 -0.19 2.81 -0.34
N CYS A 87 0.52 3.59 0.48
CA CYS A 87 0.61 5.03 0.30
C CYS A 87 2.06 5.50 0.24
N VAL A 88 2.37 6.43 -0.66
CA VAL A 88 3.73 6.96 -0.83
C VAL A 88 3.70 8.50 -0.94
N PRO A 89 4.74 9.22 -0.50
CA PRO A 89 4.85 10.65 -0.77
C PRO A 89 5.07 10.90 -2.26
N ALA A 90 4.57 12.04 -2.75
CA ALA A 90 4.62 12.37 -4.17
C ALA A 90 6.03 12.50 -4.76
N SER A 91 7.01 12.83 -3.93
CA SER A 91 8.43 12.87 -4.31
C SER A 91 8.98 11.53 -4.82
N CYS A 92 8.36 10.40 -4.45
CA CYS A 92 8.84 9.07 -4.79
C CYS A 92 8.15 8.46 -6.03
N ILE A 93 7.18 9.15 -6.63
CA ILE A 93 6.26 8.56 -7.60
C ILE A 93 6.97 7.94 -8.82
N ASP A 94 8.00 8.58 -9.36
CA ASP A 94 8.67 8.08 -10.57
C ASP A 94 9.46 6.79 -10.30
N LYS A 95 10.10 6.69 -9.13
CA LYS A 95 10.79 5.47 -8.69
C LYS A 95 9.79 4.34 -8.49
N VAL A 96 8.66 4.63 -7.86
CA VAL A 96 7.60 3.65 -7.59
C VAL A 96 6.94 3.17 -8.89
N LYS A 97 6.64 4.08 -9.82
CA LYS A 97 6.13 3.71 -11.16
C LYS A 97 7.07 2.76 -11.88
N LYS A 98 8.37 3.06 -11.91
CA LYS A 98 9.38 2.19 -12.53
C LYS A 98 9.42 0.80 -11.88
N ALA A 99 9.37 0.75 -10.55
CA ALA A 99 9.37 -0.51 -9.81
C ALA A 99 8.10 -1.35 -10.09
N LEU A 100 6.92 -0.73 -10.07
CA LEU A 100 5.65 -1.41 -10.34
C LEU A 100 5.54 -1.89 -11.79
N LEU A 101 6.02 -1.09 -12.77
CA LEU A 101 6.08 -1.52 -14.17
C LEU A 101 6.96 -2.77 -14.35
N ALA A 102 8.11 -2.82 -13.67
CA ALA A 102 8.96 -4.01 -13.67
C ALA A 102 8.26 -5.22 -13.04
N THR A 103 7.49 -5.03 -11.96
CA THR A 103 6.69 -6.08 -11.35
C THR A 103 5.57 -6.56 -12.28
N GLN A 104 4.89 -5.65 -12.99
CA GLN A 104 3.89 -6.02 -14.00
C GLN A 104 4.50 -6.85 -15.13
N GLN A 105 5.68 -6.46 -15.63
CA GLN A 105 6.40 -7.22 -16.64
C GLN A 105 6.83 -8.61 -16.11
N MET A 106 7.28 -8.70 -14.87
CA MET A 106 7.61 -9.98 -14.23
C MET A 106 6.38 -10.88 -14.12
N ALA A 107 5.24 -10.36 -13.65
CA ALA A 107 3.99 -11.12 -13.55
C ALA A 107 3.58 -11.72 -14.90
N ALA A 108 3.64 -10.91 -15.97
CA ALA A 108 3.29 -11.35 -17.31
C ALA A 108 4.27 -12.40 -17.86
N THR A 109 5.57 -12.14 -17.77
CA THR A 109 6.60 -12.94 -18.45
C THR A 109 7.01 -14.20 -17.69
N LYS A 110 6.89 -14.23 -16.36
CA LYS A 110 7.34 -15.36 -15.53
C LYS A 110 6.20 -16.22 -15.01
N PHE A 111 4.99 -15.66 -14.89
CA PHE A 111 3.85 -16.35 -14.28
C PHE A 111 2.60 -16.38 -15.16
N SER A 112 2.63 -15.72 -16.32
CA SER A 112 1.46 -15.55 -17.20
C SER A 112 0.26 -14.98 -16.44
N LEU A 113 0.51 -14.02 -15.54
CA LEU A 113 -0.49 -13.30 -14.76
C LEU A 113 -0.47 -11.82 -15.15
N THR A 114 -1.63 -11.16 -15.09
CA THR A 114 -1.73 -9.72 -15.36
C THR A 114 -1.89 -8.97 -14.05
N LEU A 115 -0.84 -8.29 -13.61
CA LEU A 115 -0.91 -7.37 -12.48
C LEU A 115 -1.39 -5.99 -12.96
N ARG A 116 -2.42 -5.46 -12.30
CA ARG A 116 -2.90 -4.08 -12.48
C ARG A 116 -2.37 -3.21 -11.36
N CYS A 117 -2.06 -1.96 -11.69
CA CYS A 117 -1.59 -0.96 -10.74
C CYS A 117 -2.36 0.35 -11.00
N GLY A 118 -3.05 0.85 -9.99
CA GLY A 118 -3.69 2.16 -9.97
C GLY A 118 -2.96 3.09 -9.00
N ILE A 119 -2.87 4.37 -9.34
CA ILE A 119 -2.28 5.41 -8.49
C ILE A 119 -3.21 6.61 -8.47
N VAL A 120 -3.59 7.06 -7.28
CA VAL A 120 -4.54 8.17 -7.07
C VAL A 120 -3.91 9.19 -6.10
N PRO A 121 -3.81 10.48 -6.46
CA PRO A 121 -3.38 11.51 -5.53
C PRO A 121 -4.36 11.65 -4.36
N CYS A 122 -3.86 11.71 -3.12
CA CYS A 122 -4.72 11.82 -1.95
C CYS A 122 -5.53 13.12 -1.94
N ALA A 123 -4.97 14.20 -2.49
CA ALA A 123 -5.69 15.46 -2.67
C ALA A 123 -7.01 15.29 -3.45
N VAL A 124 -7.06 14.41 -4.46
CA VAL A 124 -8.29 14.14 -5.24
C VAL A 124 -9.32 13.42 -4.38
N ILE A 125 -8.88 12.47 -3.54
CA ILE A 125 -9.77 11.74 -2.62
C ILE A 125 -10.43 12.70 -1.62
N HIS A 126 -9.65 13.64 -1.07
CA HIS A 126 -10.17 14.62 -0.13
C HIS A 126 -11.08 15.66 -0.78
N GLN A 127 -10.78 16.08 -2.01
CA GLN A 127 -11.65 16.97 -2.79
C GLN A 127 -13.03 16.35 -3.01
N SER A 128 -13.09 15.02 -3.15
CA SER A 128 -14.33 14.24 -3.21
C SER A 128 -14.95 13.96 -1.83
N GLN A 129 -14.49 14.64 -0.77
CA GLN A 129 -14.97 14.49 0.61
C GLN A 129 -14.83 13.08 1.20
N HIS A 130 -13.89 12.29 0.68
CA HIS A 130 -13.53 10.99 1.22
C HIS A 130 -12.26 11.06 2.06
N GLN A 131 -12.08 10.06 2.95
CA GLN A 131 -10.98 10.03 3.90
C GLN A 131 -10.16 8.75 3.79
N VAL A 132 -8.85 8.90 3.92
CA VAL A 132 -7.91 7.80 4.12
C VAL A 132 -7.21 8.06 5.45
N LEU A 133 -7.57 7.28 6.45
CA LEU A 133 -7.10 7.40 7.82
C LEU A 133 -6.13 6.27 8.12
N ILE A 134 -4.96 6.62 8.66
CA ILE A 134 -3.86 5.67 8.86
C ILE A 134 -3.45 5.69 10.33
N ALA A 135 -3.29 4.50 10.89
CA ALA A 135 -2.70 4.29 12.20
C ALA A 135 -1.52 3.31 12.12
N ARG A 136 -0.65 3.35 13.12
CA ARG A 136 0.56 2.52 13.19
C ARG A 136 0.49 1.61 14.43
N HIS A 137 0.15 0.34 14.23
CA HIS A 137 0.05 -0.66 15.30
C HIS A 137 1.37 -1.40 15.48
N LEU A 138 1.97 -1.32 16.67
CA LEU A 138 3.20 -2.02 17.01
C LEU A 138 2.90 -3.48 17.35
N VAL A 139 3.13 -4.38 16.40
CA VAL A 139 2.92 -5.82 16.57
C VAL A 139 4.08 -6.46 17.35
N SER A 140 5.30 -5.96 17.16
CA SER A 140 6.48 -6.37 17.93
C SER A 140 7.47 -5.22 18.06
N LYS A 141 8.52 -5.37 18.88
CA LYS A 141 9.58 -4.35 19.02
C LYS A 141 10.25 -3.98 17.67
N ALA A 142 10.24 -4.88 16.70
CA ALA A 142 10.90 -4.70 15.41
C ALA A 142 9.93 -4.45 14.26
N TYR A 143 8.61 -4.52 14.48
CA TYR A 143 7.62 -4.44 13.41
C TYR A 143 6.38 -3.67 13.82
N ALA A 144 6.05 -2.66 13.01
CA ALA A 144 4.81 -1.91 13.10
C ALA A 144 4.01 -2.10 11.80
N GLN A 145 2.74 -2.46 11.96
CA GLN A 145 1.78 -2.67 10.88
C GLN A 145 0.93 -1.42 10.71
N ALA A 146 0.66 -1.05 9.45
CA ALA A 146 -0.31 -0.01 9.15
C ALA A 146 -1.74 -0.57 9.33
N SER A 147 -2.62 0.24 9.92
CA SER A 147 -4.07 0.03 9.87
C SER A 147 -4.68 1.16 9.07
N PHE A 148 -5.67 0.84 8.25
CA PHE A 148 -6.36 1.78 7.40
C PHE A 148 -7.86 1.74 7.69
N ILE A 149 -8.46 2.92 7.81
CA ILE A 149 -9.91 3.10 7.88
C ILE A 149 -10.33 4.31 7.04
N GLY A 150 -11.64 4.51 6.91
CA GLY A 150 -12.23 5.56 6.08
C GLY A 150 -12.87 4.99 4.82
N ASN A 151 -13.37 5.89 3.97
CA ASN A 151 -14.14 5.57 2.77
C ASN A 151 -13.41 5.91 1.46
N GLY A 152 -12.16 6.37 1.53
CA GLY A 152 -11.38 6.80 0.36
C GLY A 152 -10.64 5.68 -0.38
N MET A 153 -10.67 4.44 0.14
CA MET A 153 -10.06 3.26 -0.48
C MET A 153 -11.04 2.08 -0.62
N ALA A 154 -12.35 2.36 -0.48
CA ALA A 154 -13.42 1.37 -0.60
C ALA A 154 -13.82 1.14 -2.07
#